data_AF-A0AAJ2KFJ7-F1
#
_entry.id   AF-A0AAJ2KFJ7-F1
#
_cell.length_a   1.000
_cell.length_b   1.000
_cell.length_c   1.000
_cell.angle_alpha   90.00
_cell.angle_beta   90.00
_cell.angle_gamma   90.00
#
_symmetry.space_group_name_H-M   'P 1'
#
loop_
_entity.id
_entity.type
_entity.pdbx_description
1 polymer ?
#
loop_
_entity_poly.entity_id
_entity_poly.type
_entity_poly.pdbx_seq_one_letter_code
_entity_poly.pdbx_strand_id
1 'polypeptide(L)'
;MFMNLSREAQSESRQHHYLSSSRKEAKDFAMFADMSNPTLVRTIGVRNNLSLITDPRTGGTALMTDQSIPRKFVLGSKSSAPGENAKVFRNEMRAAGHNVSTKQAGELLREVQSDSDDDNFPDPDDFIMSRFTG
;
A
#
# COMPACT_ATOMS: atom_id res chain seq x y z
N MET A 1 -1.94 13.97 -19.43
CA MET A 1 -2.67 14.89 -18.53
C MET A 1 -2.36 14.52 -17.06
N PHE A 2 -1.10 14.68 -16.63
CA PHE A 2 -0.63 14.30 -15.27
C PHE A 2 -0.01 15.47 -14.48
N MET A 3 0.22 16.64 -15.11
CA MET A 3 0.88 17.81 -14.48
C MET A 3 0.10 18.43 -13.30
N ASN A 4 -1.24 18.39 -13.32
CA ASN A 4 -2.05 18.94 -12.22
C ASN A 4 -2.16 18.00 -11.00
N LEU A 5 -1.64 16.77 -11.09
CA LEU A 5 -1.71 15.84 -9.97
C LEU A 5 -0.75 16.22 -8.85
N SER A 6 0.40 16.86 -9.07
CA SER A 6 1.39 16.99 -7.98
C SER A 6 0.88 17.81 -6.80
N ARG A 7 0.34 19.02 -6.99
CA ARG A 7 -0.15 19.84 -5.86
C ARG A 7 -1.48 19.35 -5.29
N GLU A 8 -2.41 18.96 -6.14
CA GLU A 8 -3.72 18.48 -5.69
C GLU A 8 -3.63 17.08 -5.07
N ALA A 9 -2.82 16.18 -5.61
CA ALA A 9 -2.56 14.88 -5.00
C ALA A 9 -1.70 15.02 -3.74
N GLN A 10 -0.76 15.98 -3.66
CA GLN A 10 -0.07 16.30 -2.40
C GLN A 10 -1.02 16.84 -1.32
N SER A 11 -1.98 17.68 -1.71
CA SER A 11 -2.98 18.19 -0.76
C SER A 11 -3.89 17.07 -0.28
N GLU A 12 -4.28 16.16 -1.17
CA GLU A 12 -5.19 15.06 -0.88
C GLU A 12 -4.51 13.89 -0.17
N SER A 13 -3.24 13.61 -0.44
CA SER A 13 -2.45 12.61 0.29
C SER A 13 -2.23 12.97 1.76
N ARG A 14 -2.43 14.25 2.13
CA ARG A 14 -2.46 14.66 3.55
C ARG A 14 -3.76 14.28 4.25
N GLN A 15 -4.84 14.04 3.50
CA GLN A 15 -6.16 13.70 4.03
C GLN A 15 -6.51 12.23 3.83
N HIS A 16 -5.88 11.56 2.86
CA HIS A 16 -6.20 10.20 2.48
C HIS A 16 -4.95 9.29 2.41
N HIS A 17 -5.12 8.04 2.80
CA HIS A 17 -4.18 6.97 2.51
C HIS A 17 -4.50 6.34 1.15
N TYR A 18 -3.47 6.21 0.32
CA TYR A 18 -3.57 5.61 -1.01
C TYR A 18 -3.16 4.14 -0.99
N LEU A 19 -3.95 3.30 -1.66
CA LEU A 19 -3.72 1.86 -1.77
C LEU A 19 -3.81 1.44 -3.24
N SER A 20 -2.86 0.60 -3.66
CA SER A 20 -2.92 -0.12 -4.93
C SER A 20 -2.42 -1.56 -4.73
N SER A 21 -2.98 -2.49 -5.48
CA SER A 21 -2.46 -3.86 -5.60
C SER A 21 -1.28 -3.96 -6.57
N SER A 22 -1.01 -2.92 -7.37
CA SER A 22 0.10 -2.84 -8.29
C SER A 22 1.30 -2.15 -7.63
N ARG A 23 2.44 -2.85 -7.52
CA ARG A 23 3.68 -2.28 -6.96
C ARG A 23 4.14 -1.05 -7.73
N LYS A 24 4.01 -1.07 -9.06
CA LYS A 24 4.41 0.06 -9.91
C LYS A 24 3.55 1.28 -9.63
N GLU A 25 2.23 1.12 -9.61
CA GLU A 25 1.32 2.23 -9.32
C GLU A 25 1.48 2.76 -7.90
N ALA A 26 1.68 1.88 -6.92
CA ALA A 26 1.96 2.29 -5.55
C ALA A 26 3.21 3.19 -5.49
N LYS A 27 4.31 2.81 -6.17
CA LYS A 27 5.51 3.65 -6.27
C LYS A 27 5.21 5.00 -6.90
N ASP A 28 4.44 5.00 -7.99
CA ASP A 28 4.06 6.24 -8.69
C ASP A 28 3.25 7.17 -7.79
N PHE A 29 2.26 6.66 -7.07
CA PHE A 29 1.43 7.45 -6.15
C PHE A 29 2.24 7.98 -4.96
N ALA A 30 3.16 7.19 -4.41
CA ALA A 30 4.06 7.66 -3.36
C ALA A 30 4.92 8.83 -3.86
N MET A 31 5.49 8.73 -5.08
CA MET A 31 6.25 9.82 -5.70
C MET A 31 5.38 11.05 -6.00
N PHE A 32 4.13 10.88 -6.42
CA PHE A 32 3.22 12.01 -6.61
C PHE A 32 2.87 12.71 -5.27
N ALA A 33 2.76 11.94 -4.18
CA ALA A 33 2.44 12.46 -2.85
C ALA A 33 3.62 13.14 -2.16
N ASP A 34 4.83 12.64 -2.30
CA ASP A 34 6.07 13.26 -1.80
C ASP A 34 7.24 12.80 -2.67
N MET A 35 7.76 13.70 -3.51
CA MET A 35 8.89 13.42 -4.39
C MET A 35 10.23 13.39 -3.63
N SER A 36 10.30 13.95 -2.42
CA SER A 36 11.53 14.02 -1.64
C SER A 36 11.66 12.84 -0.68
N ASN A 37 10.55 12.40 -0.08
CA ASN A 37 10.53 11.31 0.89
C ASN A 37 9.36 10.33 0.65
N PRO A 38 9.28 9.71 -0.54
CA PRO A 38 8.24 8.75 -0.83
C PRO A 38 8.33 7.56 0.13
N THR A 39 7.19 7.13 0.69
CA THR A 39 7.13 5.99 1.61
C THR A 39 6.10 4.98 1.14
N LEU A 40 6.46 3.70 1.14
CA LEU A 40 5.56 2.60 0.86
C LEU A 40 5.38 1.71 2.07
N VAL A 41 4.14 1.29 2.27
CA VAL A 41 3.78 0.38 3.35
C VAL A 41 2.93 -0.74 2.77
N ARG A 42 3.31 -1.99 3.06
CA ARG A 42 2.52 -3.16 2.68
C ARG A 42 1.43 -3.38 3.72
N THR A 43 0.22 -3.66 3.27
CA THR A 43 -0.92 -3.88 4.16
C THR A 43 -1.63 -5.19 3.85
N ILE A 44 -2.46 -5.65 4.80
CA ILE A 44 -3.27 -6.85 4.65
C ILE A 44 -4.67 -6.64 5.21
N GLY A 45 -5.68 -7.22 4.57
CA GLY A 45 -7.08 -7.17 5.03
C GLY A 45 -7.76 -5.81 4.93
N VAL A 46 -7.05 -4.74 4.55
CA VAL A 46 -7.62 -3.37 4.51
C VAL A 46 -8.89 -3.30 3.66
N ARG A 47 -8.88 -3.90 2.46
CA ARG A 47 -10.01 -3.88 1.52
C ARG A 47 -11.31 -4.45 2.10
N ASN A 48 -11.22 -5.40 3.02
CA ASN A 48 -12.38 -6.07 3.61
C ASN A 48 -12.79 -5.47 4.96
N ASN A 49 -11.99 -4.53 5.50
CA ASN A 49 -12.16 -4.03 6.87
C ASN A 49 -12.29 -2.50 6.97
N LEU A 50 -11.91 -1.75 5.94
CA LEU A 50 -12.05 -0.29 5.87
C LEU A 50 -12.90 0.11 4.66
N SER A 51 -13.52 1.28 4.75
CA SER A 51 -14.25 1.86 3.63
C SER A 51 -13.24 2.46 2.66
N LEU A 52 -13.13 1.84 1.48
CA LEU A 52 -12.28 2.31 0.40
C LEU A 52 -13.15 2.90 -0.70
N ILE A 53 -12.75 4.07 -1.18
CA ILE A 53 -13.32 4.69 -2.38
C ILE A 53 -12.28 4.72 -3.49
N THR A 54 -12.75 4.72 -4.72
CA THR A 54 -11.89 4.86 -5.89
C THR A 54 -11.52 6.34 -6.07
N ASP A 55 -10.23 6.67 -6.28
CA ASP A 55 -9.84 8.05 -6.60
C ASP A 55 -10.21 8.37 -8.06
N PRO A 56 -11.17 9.28 -8.31
CA PRO A 56 -11.58 9.63 -9.67
C PRO A 56 -10.45 10.26 -10.49
N ARG A 57 -9.44 10.86 -9.85
CA ARG A 57 -8.34 11.55 -10.54
C ARG A 57 -7.33 10.60 -11.15
N THR A 58 -7.31 9.34 -10.71
CA THR A 58 -6.37 8.34 -11.21
C THR A 58 -6.99 7.44 -12.28
N GLY A 59 -8.19 7.78 -12.78
CA GLY A 59 -8.96 6.91 -13.67
C GLY A 59 -9.41 5.62 -12.99
N GLY A 60 -9.46 5.64 -11.65
CA GLY A 60 -9.90 4.55 -10.80
C GLY A 60 -8.90 3.42 -10.53
N THR A 61 -7.63 3.67 -10.81
CA THR A 61 -6.52 2.76 -10.53
C THR A 61 -6.11 2.74 -9.05
N ALA A 62 -6.40 3.82 -8.31
CA ALA A 62 -6.11 3.93 -6.89
C ALA A 62 -7.37 3.78 -6.04
N LEU A 63 -7.22 3.10 -4.91
CA LEU A 63 -8.16 3.15 -3.82
C LEU A 63 -7.64 4.12 -2.76
N MET A 64 -8.55 4.82 -2.09
CA MET A 64 -8.21 5.75 -1.02
C MET A 64 -9.17 5.64 0.16
N THR A 65 -8.70 6.04 1.33
CA THR A 65 -9.49 6.11 2.56
C THR A 65 -8.98 7.26 3.44
N ASP A 66 -9.89 8.01 4.05
CA ASP A 66 -9.61 9.04 5.05
C ASP A 66 -9.46 8.43 6.46
N GLN A 67 -9.82 7.16 6.62
CA GLN A 67 -9.70 6.44 7.88
C GLN A 67 -8.23 6.12 8.14
N SER A 68 -7.73 6.48 9.33
CA SER A 68 -6.41 6.02 9.77
C SER A 68 -6.33 4.50 9.69
N ILE A 69 -5.24 3.95 9.15
CA ILE A 69 -5.04 2.51 9.01
C ILE A 69 -4.49 1.93 10.32
N PRO A 70 -5.25 1.08 11.05
CA PRO A 70 -4.74 0.45 12.28
C PRO A 70 -3.48 -0.40 12.03
N ARG A 71 -2.53 -0.37 12.97
CA ARG A 71 -1.26 -1.11 12.89
C ARG A 71 -1.43 -2.62 12.64
N LYS A 72 -2.54 -3.23 13.06
CA LYS A 72 -2.85 -4.65 12.81
C LYS A 72 -2.98 -5.00 11.31
N PHE A 73 -3.22 -4.00 10.45
CA PHE A 73 -3.30 -4.19 9.01
C PHE A 73 -2.00 -3.84 8.29
N VAL A 74 -1.01 -3.29 8.99
CA VAL A 74 0.29 -2.94 8.44
C VAL A 74 1.25 -4.13 8.59
N LEU A 75 1.91 -4.50 7.49
CA LEU A 75 2.95 -5.51 7.50
C LEU A 75 4.29 -4.88 7.87
N GLY A 76 4.98 -5.50 8.81
CA GLY A 76 6.35 -5.13 9.17
C GLY A 76 7.38 -6.01 8.47
N SER A 77 8.61 -5.93 8.97
CA SER A 77 9.72 -6.82 8.58
C SER A 77 9.34 -8.30 8.77
N LYS A 78 9.85 -9.18 7.89
CA LYS A 78 9.79 -10.64 8.01
C LYS A 78 10.35 -11.15 9.33
N SER A 79 11.32 -10.43 9.91
CA SER A 79 11.93 -10.77 11.20
C SER A 79 11.03 -10.45 12.41
N SER A 80 9.94 -9.71 12.20
CA SER A 80 9.03 -9.34 13.29
C SER A 80 8.22 -10.54 13.80
N ALA A 81 7.95 -10.56 15.12
CA ALA A 81 7.12 -11.58 15.73
C ALA A 81 5.67 -11.49 15.18
N PRO A 82 4.97 -12.63 15.01
CA PRO A 82 3.56 -12.63 14.62
C PRO A 82 2.74 -11.84 15.64
N GLY A 83 2.02 -10.82 15.16
CA GLY A 83 1.18 -9.98 15.99
C GLY A 83 -0.29 -10.10 15.62
N GLU A 84 -1.05 -9.02 15.84
CA GLU A 84 -2.46 -8.93 15.45
C GLU A 84 -2.68 -9.11 13.93
N ASN A 85 -1.66 -8.82 13.11
CA ASN A 85 -1.68 -9.04 11.66
C ASN A 85 -1.83 -10.53 11.27
N ALA A 86 -1.28 -11.46 12.05
CA ALA A 86 -1.46 -12.90 11.82
C ALA A 86 -2.92 -13.33 12.05
N LYS A 87 -3.63 -12.70 12.99
CA LYS A 87 -5.06 -12.96 13.22
C LYS A 87 -5.90 -12.43 12.06
N VAL A 88 -5.58 -11.24 11.55
CA VAL A 88 -6.21 -10.69 10.33
C VAL A 88 -6.01 -11.66 9.18
N PHE A 89 -4.77 -12.05 8.89
CA PHE A 89 -4.48 -12.94 7.78
C PHE A 89 -5.16 -14.31 7.90
N ARG A 90 -5.18 -14.89 9.10
CA ARG A 90 -5.93 -16.12 9.37
C ARG A 90 -7.42 -15.96 9.05
N ASN A 91 -8.02 -14.83 9.42
CA ASN A 91 -9.43 -14.58 9.13
C ASN A 91 -9.69 -14.43 7.62
N GLU A 92 -8.80 -13.76 6.89
CA GLU A 92 -8.84 -13.67 5.42
C GLU A 92 -8.71 -15.05 4.76
N MET A 93 -7.76 -15.88 5.21
CA MET A 93 -7.60 -17.26 4.74
C MET A 93 -8.84 -18.11 5.01
N ARG A 94 -9.45 -17.94 6.19
CA ARG A 94 -10.72 -18.62 6.53
C ARG A 94 -11.85 -18.16 5.63
N ALA A 95 -11.95 -16.87 5.31
CA ALA A 95 -12.93 -16.35 4.35
C ALA A 95 -12.71 -16.92 2.95
N ALA A 96 -11.47 -17.23 2.58
CA ALA A 96 -11.11 -17.93 1.35
C ALA A 96 -11.27 -19.47 1.41
N GLY A 97 -11.78 -20.02 2.52
CA GLY A 97 -12.04 -21.46 2.67
C GLY A 97 -10.87 -22.28 3.24
N HIS A 98 -9.79 -21.64 3.69
CA HIS A 98 -8.64 -22.30 4.29
C HIS A 98 -8.69 -22.25 5.82
N ASN A 99 -8.53 -23.40 6.49
CA ASN A 99 -8.48 -23.47 7.95
C ASN A 99 -7.05 -23.66 8.43
N VAL A 100 -6.48 -22.65 9.07
CA VAL A 100 -5.14 -22.71 9.66
C VAL A 100 -5.13 -22.10 11.06
N SER A 101 -4.17 -22.52 11.88
CA SER A 101 -3.92 -21.88 13.17
C SER A 101 -3.36 -20.46 12.99
N THR A 102 -3.49 -19.62 14.03
CA THR A 102 -2.86 -18.29 14.03
C THR A 102 -1.34 -18.37 13.87
N LYS A 103 -0.70 -19.43 14.42
CA LYS A 103 0.74 -19.65 14.30
C LYS A 103 1.13 -19.91 12.84
N GLN A 104 0.44 -20.82 12.16
CA GLN A 104 0.66 -21.13 10.75
C GLN A 104 0.41 -19.90 9.86
N ALA A 105 -0.66 -19.13 10.14
CA ALA A 105 -0.89 -17.87 9.43
C ALA A 105 0.28 -16.88 9.62
N GLY A 106 0.82 -16.76 10.83
CA GLY A 106 2.00 -15.93 11.07
C GLY A 106 3.27 -16.41 10.36
N GLU A 107 3.47 -17.74 10.26
CA GLU A 107 4.55 -18.35 9.46
C GLU A 107 4.41 -18.00 7.97
N LEU A 108 3.25 -18.28 7.37
CA LEU A 108 2.96 -17.97 5.97
C LEU A 108 3.06 -16.47 5.66
N LEU A 109 2.58 -15.61 6.57
CA LEU A 109 2.65 -14.16 6.38
C LEU A 109 4.10 -13.66 6.27
N ARG A 110 5.04 -14.29 6.98
CA ARG A 110 6.47 -13.92 6.93
C ARG A 110 7.15 -14.36 5.64
N GLU A 111 6.69 -15.44 5.01
CA GLU A 111 7.20 -15.88 3.71
C GLU A 111 6.97 -14.81 2.63
N VAL A 112 5.81 -14.14 2.70
CA VAL A 112 5.38 -13.13 1.72
C VAL A 112 5.65 -11.68 2.14
N GLN A 113 5.99 -11.43 3.42
CA GLN A 113 6.53 -10.14 3.84
C GLN A 113 7.81 -9.84 3.05
N SER A 114 8.25 -8.60 3.03
CA SER A 114 9.50 -8.21 2.40
C SER A 114 10.29 -7.39 3.39
N ASP A 115 11.52 -7.82 3.68
CA ASP A 115 12.54 -7.00 4.34
C ASP A 115 13.30 -6.15 3.34
N SER A 116 13.05 -6.37 2.05
CA SER A 116 13.64 -5.57 1.01
C SER A 116 12.91 -4.24 0.97
N ASP A 117 13.63 -3.21 1.38
CA ASP A 117 13.36 -1.80 1.09
C ASP A 117 13.70 -1.47 -0.38
N ASP A 118 13.72 -2.45 -1.29
CA ASP A 118 13.79 -2.21 -2.75
C ASP A 118 12.50 -1.57 -3.30
N ASP A 119 11.82 -0.83 -2.44
CA ASP A 119 11.11 0.38 -2.77
C ASP A 119 12.13 1.46 -3.21
N ASN A 120 13.16 1.11 -3.99
CA ASN A 120 14.00 2.08 -4.66
C ASN A 120 13.10 2.89 -5.60
N PHE A 121 13.06 4.19 -5.36
CA PHE A 121 12.31 5.12 -6.17
C PHE A 121 13.27 5.70 -7.23
N PRO A 122 12.80 5.91 -8.47
CA PRO A 122 13.59 6.65 -9.44
C PRO A 122 13.90 8.06 -8.91
N ASP A 123 14.96 8.67 -9.44
CA ASP A 123 15.20 10.08 -9.23
C ASP A 123 13.95 10.89 -9.64
N PRO A 124 13.58 11.95 -8.90
CA PRO A 124 12.40 12.74 -9.22
C PRO A 124 12.36 13.27 -10.67
N ASP A 125 13.50 13.63 -11.25
CA ASP A 125 13.56 14.12 -12.62
C ASP A 125 13.33 12.98 -13.62
N ASP A 126 13.94 11.81 -13.40
CA ASP A 126 13.71 10.61 -14.20
C ASP A 126 12.24 10.16 -14.13
N PHE A 127 11.65 10.21 -12.94
CA PHE A 127 10.24 9.92 -12.71
C PHE A 127 9.35 10.85 -13.55
N ILE A 128 9.59 12.16 -13.48
CA ILE A 128 8.86 13.16 -14.26
C ILE A 128 9.04 12.87 -15.75
N MET A 129 10.27 12.74 -16.24
CA MET A 129 10.54 12.51 -17.66
C MET A 129 9.82 11.28 -18.20
N SER A 130 9.87 10.15 -17.47
CA SER A 130 9.18 8.91 -17.86
C SER A 130 7.66 9.06 -18.06
N ARG A 131 7.04 10.09 -17.46
CA ARG A 131 5.61 10.37 -17.58
C ARG A 131 5.26 11.29 -18.74
N PHE A 132 6.23 12.02 -19.26
CA PHE A 132 6.03 12.95 -20.37
C PHE A 132 6.53 12.40 -21.70
N THR A 133 7.49 11.48 -21.70
CA THR A 133 8.14 11.03 -22.94
C THR A 133 7.61 9.75 -23.55
N GLY A 134 6.71 9.01 -22.88
CA GLY A 134 6.00 7.85 -23.45
C GLY A 134 6.91 6.70 -23.88
#